data_AF-A0A5C6JV80-F1
#
_entry.id   AF-A0A5C6JV80-F1
#
_cell.length_a   1.000
_cell.length_b   1.000
_cell.length_c   1.000
_cell.angle_alpha   90.00
_cell.angle_beta   90.00
_cell.angle_gamma   90.00
#
_symmetry.space_group_name_H-M   'P 1'
#
loop_
_entity.id
_entity.type
_entity.pdbx_description
1 polymer ?
#
loop_
_entity_poly.entity_id
_entity_poly.type
_entity_poly.pdbx_seq_one_letter_code
_entity_poly.pdbx_strand_id
1 'polypeptide(L)'
;MPAIRVELRTEQSMRGADGPEQVSDLPLVERRRVGEAFPCVPVGSLELTREQVAAGLYAQRETLPDLPRHPTDVELLKALERALDTVGLAGLEEARQELEALPLDDRAASSAYSRAYRLCVEHWYTDALSAPLTAGELTLALYASDIKVTRGRSVDNRLAEVDGHLMEGVARLGARTLALLGDEVGREFDHPAYRVPFGELSEQYQALMPDERRRRFCHDLAVSRQWAAPRPLMVMFDAGGFAVGATPPECPRRVAFHRAYLPKSTLGRAA
;
A
#
# COMPACT_ATOMS: atom_id res chain seq x y z
N MET A 1 -0.44 -66.48 -21.43
CA MET A 1 -0.10 -65.70 -20.22
C MET A 1 1.39 -65.85 -19.95
N PRO A 2 2.12 -64.74 -19.87
CA PRO A 2 2.65 -64.35 -18.57
C PRO A 2 2.49 -62.85 -18.27
N ALA A 3 2.49 -62.55 -16.98
CA ALA A 3 2.33 -61.23 -16.38
C ALA A 3 3.55 -60.33 -16.63
N ILE A 4 3.31 -59.10 -17.08
CA ILE A 4 4.32 -58.05 -17.07
C ILE A 4 4.17 -57.31 -15.74
N ARG A 5 5.12 -57.62 -14.86
CA ARG A 5 5.38 -56.96 -13.59
C ARG A 5 5.94 -55.57 -13.91
N VAL A 6 5.20 -54.52 -13.58
CA VAL A 6 5.70 -53.14 -13.65
C VAL A 6 6.67 -52.97 -12.48
N GLU A 7 7.97 -53.00 -12.79
CA GLU A 7 9.02 -52.69 -11.82
C GLU A 7 9.02 -51.18 -11.55
N LEU A 8 8.93 -50.87 -10.25
CA LEU A 8 9.11 -49.56 -9.66
C LEU A 8 10.48 -48.98 -10.04
N ARG A 9 10.50 -47.99 -10.95
CA ARG A 9 11.62 -47.07 -11.04
C ARG A 9 11.45 -46.00 -9.97
N THR A 10 12.21 -46.19 -8.90
CA THR A 10 12.53 -45.17 -7.91
C THR A 10 13.37 -44.10 -8.60
N GLU A 11 12.74 -43.01 -9.05
CA GLU A 11 13.45 -41.84 -9.56
C GLU A 11 13.42 -40.72 -8.52
N GLN A 12 14.63 -40.38 -8.09
CA GLN A 12 15.13 -39.03 -7.89
C GLN A 12 14.57 -38.21 -6.71
N SER A 13 15.36 -38.28 -5.64
CA SER A 13 15.83 -37.14 -4.84
C SER A 13 15.47 -35.76 -5.41
N MET A 14 14.37 -35.19 -4.95
CA MET A 14 14.09 -33.76 -5.05
C MET A 14 14.89 -33.01 -3.98
N ARG A 15 16.21 -32.90 -4.21
CA ARG A 15 17.04 -31.85 -3.64
C ARG A 15 17.03 -30.68 -4.62
N GLY A 16 16.53 -29.53 -4.17
CA GLY A 16 16.94 -28.20 -4.66
C GLY A 16 16.30 -27.71 -5.96
N ALA A 17 15.07 -27.23 -5.86
CA ALA A 17 14.49 -26.16 -6.68
C ALA A 17 13.40 -25.56 -5.79
N ASP A 18 13.58 -24.42 -5.13
CA ASP A 18 13.82 -23.11 -5.72
C ASP A 18 14.89 -22.30 -4.95
N GLY A 19 15.84 -21.74 -5.69
CA GLY A 19 16.85 -20.83 -5.16
C GLY A 19 16.26 -19.47 -4.73
N PRO A 20 17.09 -18.58 -4.14
CA PRO A 20 16.65 -17.25 -3.77
C PRO A 20 16.16 -16.50 -5.01
N GLU A 21 14.95 -15.95 -4.90
CA GLU A 21 14.28 -15.13 -5.90
C GLU A 21 15.25 -14.17 -6.60
N GLN A 22 15.17 -14.12 -7.94
CA GLN A 22 15.63 -12.97 -8.70
C GLN A 22 14.86 -11.75 -8.18
N VAL A 23 15.48 -11.04 -7.24
CA VAL A 23 15.30 -9.59 -7.09
C VAL A 23 15.42 -9.06 -8.51
N SER A 24 14.39 -8.36 -9.00
CA SER A 24 14.57 -7.52 -10.17
C SER A 24 15.73 -6.59 -9.81
N ASP A 25 16.91 -6.81 -10.39
CA ASP A 25 18.11 -5.96 -10.21
C ASP A 25 17.87 -4.52 -10.71
N LEU A 26 16.64 -4.20 -11.12
CA LEU A 26 16.23 -2.85 -11.44
C LEU A 26 16.21 -2.02 -10.15
N PRO A 27 17.06 -0.99 -10.04
CA PRO A 27 17.02 -0.10 -8.90
C PRO A 27 15.66 0.59 -8.84
N LEU A 28 15.13 0.78 -7.63
CA LEU A 28 13.97 1.64 -7.43
C LEU A 28 14.34 3.08 -7.81
N VAL A 29 13.79 3.56 -8.93
CA VAL A 29 14.00 4.93 -9.39
C VAL A 29 12.75 5.74 -9.05
N GLU A 30 12.87 6.66 -8.10
CA GLU A 30 11.76 7.55 -7.75
C GLU A 30 11.46 8.54 -8.89
N ARG A 31 10.18 8.79 -9.15
CA ARG A 31 9.71 9.84 -10.09
C ARG A 31 9.83 11.25 -9.51
N ARG A 32 10.12 11.39 -8.22
CA ARG A 32 10.31 12.66 -7.54
C ARG A 32 11.56 13.37 -8.05
N ARG A 33 11.43 14.66 -8.39
CA ARG A 33 12.61 15.48 -8.68
C ARG A 33 13.25 15.93 -7.38
N VAL A 34 14.53 16.30 -7.45
CA VAL A 34 15.27 16.81 -6.30
C VAL A 34 14.54 18.02 -5.70
N GLY A 35 14.19 17.94 -4.42
CA GLY A 35 13.46 18.98 -3.69
C GLY A 35 11.93 18.83 -3.68
N GLU A 36 11.37 17.88 -4.44
CA GLU A 36 9.94 17.60 -4.43
C GLU A 36 9.55 16.62 -3.33
N ALA A 37 8.47 16.90 -2.62
CA ALA A 37 7.94 15.99 -1.61
C ALA A 37 7.21 14.78 -2.22
N PHE A 38 6.57 14.99 -3.37
CA PHE A 38 5.72 14.03 -4.08
C PHE A 38 6.10 13.94 -5.56
N PRO A 39 5.94 12.78 -6.20
CA PRO A 39 6.22 12.60 -7.61
C PRO A 39 5.14 13.28 -8.47
N CYS A 40 5.50 13.56 -9.71
CA CYS A 40 4.51 13.89 -10.74
C CYS A 40 3.73 12.65 -11.15
N VAL A 41 2.46 12.85 -11.52
CA VAL A 41 1.55 11.82 -12.02
C VAL A 41 1.54 11.88 -13.55
N PRO A 42 1.84 10.78 -14.24
CA PRO A 42 1.74 10.71 -15.69
C PRO A 42 0.27 10.70 -16.14
N VAL A 43 -0.11 11.60 -17.04
CA VAL A 43 -1.44 11.66 -17.65
C VAL A 43 -1.28 11.94 -19.14
N GLY A 44 -1.47 10.90 -19.96
CA GLY A 44 -1.13 10.95 -21.38
C GLY A 44 0.36 11.27 -21.58
N SER A 45 0.67 12.36 -22.28
CA SER A 45 2.04 12.86 -22.48
C SER A 45 2.50 13.88 -21.43
N LEU A 46 1.66 14.20 -20.46
CA LEU A 46 1.92 15.21 -19.44
C LEU A 46 2.35 14.55 -18.12
N GLU A 47 3.18 15.27 -17.37
CA GLU A 47 3.55 14.94 -15.99
C GLU A 47 2.99 16.05 -15.10
N LEU A 48 1.97 15.73 -14.31
CA LEU A 48 1.25 16.69 -13.47
C LEU A 48 1.74 16.65 -12.03
N THR A 49 1.98 17.82 -11.45
CA THR A 49 2.25 17.94 -10.00
C THR A 49 1.02 17.51 -9.19
N ARG A 50 1.23 17.13 -7.91
CA ARG A 50 0.14 16.78 -7.00
C ARG A 50 -0.92 17.88 -6.92
N GLU A 51 -0.50 19.14 -6.92
CA GLU A 51 -1.36 20.31 -6.85
C GLU A 51 -2.21 20.45 -8.12
N GLN A 52 -1.64 20.20 -9.30
CA GLN A 52 -2.39 20.18 -10.57
C GLN A 52 -3.37 18.99 -10.65
N VAL A 53 -2.97 17.81 -10.17
CA VAL A 53 -3.85 16.64 -10.07
C VAL A 53 -5.04 16.96 -9.15
N ALA A 54 -4.78 17.54 -7.98
CA ALA A 54 -5.83 17.95 -7.04
C ALA A 54 -6.75 19.01 -7.66
N ALA A 55 -6.20 19.99 -8.36
CA ALA A 55 -6.96 21.02 -9.07
C ALA A 55 -7.86 20.43 -10.16
N GLY A 56 -7.36 19.48 -10.97
CA GLY A 56 -8.17 18.82 -11.99
C GLY A 56 -9.32 18.00 -11.43
N LEU A 57 -9.05 17.24 -10.36
CA LEU A 57 -10.10 16.51 -9.64
C LEU A 57 -11.10 17.46 -8.96
N TYR A 58 -10.65 18.62 -8.50
CA TYR A 58 -11.52 19.65 -7.92
C TYR A 58 -12.36 20.38 -8.97
N ALA A 59 -11.81 20.66 -10.16
CA ALA A 59 -12.52 21.28 -11.27
C ALA A 59 -13.65 20.38 -11.78
N GLN A 60 -13.46 19.06 -11.72
CA GLN A 60 -14.48 18.08 -12.09
C GLN A 60 -15.46 17.76 -10.94
N ARG A 61 -15.41 18.40 -9.77
CA ARG A 61 -16.22 18.02 -8.60
C ARG A 61 -17.73 17.89 -8.86
N GLU A 62 -18.26 18.68 -9.79
CA GLU A 62 -19.67 18.69 -10.17
C GLU A 62 -20.02 17.63 -11.24
N THR A 63 -19.04 17.19 -12.03
CA THR A 63 -19.12 16.14 -13.05
C THR A 63 -18.56 14.78 -12.59
N LEU A 64 -17.91 14.75 -11.42
CA LEU A 64 -17.50 13.55 -10.68
C LEU A 64 -18.63 12.67 -10.10
N PRO A 65 -19.93 13.04 -10.04
CA PRO A 65 -20.99 12.13 -9.59
C PRO A 65 -21.13 10.85 -10.42
N ASP A 66 -20.55 10.80 -11.63
CA ASP A 66 -20.46 9.58 -12.45
C ASP A 66 -19.45 8.56 -11.91
N LEU A 67 -18.57 8.96 -10.99
CA LEU A 67 -17.62 8.04 -10.38
C LEU A 67 -18.25 7.27 -9.21
N PRO A 68 -17.85 6.01 -8.99
CA PRO A 68 -18.24 5.26 -7.80
C PRO A 68 -17.89 6.02 -6.52
N ARG A 69 -18.60 5.71 -5.43
CA ARG A 69 -18.30 6.25 -4.09
C ARG A 69 -16.82 6.06 -3.69
N HIS A 70 -16.23 4.96 -4.15
CA HIS A 70 -14.83 4.62 -3.99
C HIS A 70 -14.22 4.44 -5.38
N PRO A 71 -13.79 5.53 -6.05
CA PRO A 71 -13.24 5.41 -7.39
C PRO A 71 -11.93 4.64 -7.36
N THR A 72 -11.71 3.82 -8.37
CA THR A 72 -10.41 3.23 -8.71
C THR A 72 -9.45 4.31 -9.21
N ASP A 73 -8.16 4.00 -9.27
CA ASP A 73 -7.17 4.94 -9.78
C ASP A 73 -7.29 5.19 -11.29
N VAL A 74 -7.64 4.15 -12.05
CA VAL A 74 -7.98 4.27 -13.48
C VAL A 74 -9.14 5.26 -13.70
N GLU A 75 -10.15 5.24 -12.83
CA GLU A 75 -11.27 6.18 -12.90
C GLU A 75 -10.86 7.62 -12.56
N LEU A 76 -9.94 7.79 -11.60
CA LEU A 76 -9.39 9.12 -11.29
C LEU A 76 -8.54 9.67 -12.44
N LEU A 77 -7.69 8.84 -13.06
CA LEU A 77 -6.89 9.23 -14.21
C LEU A 77 -7.77 9.65 -15.38
N LYS A 78 -8.83 8.88 -15.70
CA LYS A 78 -9.83 9.27 -16.71
C LYS A 78 -10.57 10.56 -16.37
N ALA A 79 -10.87 10.80 -15.10
CA ALA A 79 -11.46 12.07 -14.68
C ALA A 79 -10.50 13.25 -14.88
N LEU A 80 -9.20 13.03 -14.67
CA LEU A 80 -8.16 14.03 -14.88
C LEU A 80 -7.91 14.30 -16.36
N GLU A 81 -7.93 13.27 -17.22
CA GLU A 81 -7.91 13.43 -18.68
C GLU A 81 -9.09 14.29 -19.16
N ARG A 82 -10.31 13.98 -18.71
CA ARG A 82 -11.49 14.81 -19.02
C ARG A 82 -11.35 16.24 -18.54
N ALA A 83 -10.73 16.46 -17.37
CA ALA A 83 -10.45 17.80 -16.87
C ALA A 83 -9.52 18.56 -17.82
N LEU A 84 -8.42 17.93 -18.24
CA LEU A 84 -7.47 18.50 -19.20
C LEU A 84 -8.14 18.81 -20.55
N ASP A 85 -8.96 17.91 -21.06
CA ASP A 85 -9.69 18.11 -22.31
C ASP A 85 -10.68 19.27 -22.24
N THR A 86 -11.28 19.49 -21.06
CA THR A 86 -12.31 20.52 -20.85
C THR A 86 -11.71 21.91 -20.64
N VAL A 87 -10.72 22.03 -19.75
CA VAL A 87 -10.22 23.34 -19.28
C VAL A 87 -8.75 23.61 -19.63
N GLY A 88 -8.03 22.60 -20.11
CA GLY A 88 -6.60 22.69 -20.39
C GLY A 88 -5.74 22.97 -19.16
N LEU A 89 -4.43 23.10 -19.36
CA LEU A 89 -3.49 23.40 -18.28
C LEU A 89 -3.75 24.78 -17.64
N ALA A 90 -4.18 25.77 -18.43
CA ALA A 90 -4.50 27.11 -17.93
C ALA A 90 -5.70 27.07 -16.96
N GLY A 91 -6.76 26.35 -17.30
CA GLY A 91 -7.92 26.22 -16.40
C GLY A 91 -7.62 25.39 -15.16
N LEU A 92 -6.69 24.41 -15.22
CA LEU A 92 -6.20 23.74 -14.02
C LEU A 92 -5.49 24.70 -13.06
N GLU A 93 -4.77 25.69 -13.59
CA GLU A 93 -4.07 26.67 -12.77
C GLU A 93 -5.05 27.62 -12.06
N GLU A 94 -6.15 28.02 -12.72
CA GLU A 94 -7.23 28.77 -12.09
C GLU A 94 -7.90 27.94 -10.97
N ALA A 95 -8.24 26.68 -11.25
CA ALA A 95 -8.80 25.78 -10.26
C ALA A 95 -7.84 25.51 -9.08
N ARG A 96 -6.52 25.53 -9.33
CA ARG A 96 -5.50 25.41 -8.28
C ARG A 96 -5.56 26.59 -7.33
N GLN A 97 -5.67 27.81 -7.85
CA GLN A 97 -5.76 29.03 -7.03
C GLN A 97 -7.03 29.03 -6.18
N GLU A 98 -8.18 28.63 -6.75
CA GLU A 98 -9.42 28.46 -5.98
C GLU A 98 -9.25 27.42 -4.86
N LEU A 99 -8.68 26.26 -5.20
CA LEU A 99 -8.45 25.16 -4.27
C LEU A 99 -7.51 25.56 -3.12
N GLU A 100 -6.46 26.35 -3.40
CA GLU A 100 -5.51 26.85 -2.41
C GLU A 100 -6.10 27.91 -1.49
N ALA A 101 -7.07 28.69 -1.96
CA ALA A 101 -7.80 29.65 -1.13
C ALA A 101 -8.72 28.98 -0.10
N LEU A 102 -9.06 27.69 -0.28
CA LEU A 102 -9.91 26.96 0.66
C LEU A 102 -9.18 26.59 1.96
N PRO A 103 -9.84 26.69 3.13
CA PRO A 103 -9.30 26.24 4.41
C PRO A 103 -8.74 24.82 4.37
N LEU A 104 -7.70 24.53 5.17
CA LEU A 104 -7.03 23.22 5.18
C LEU A 104 -7.97 22.06 5.54
N ASP A 105 -9.02 22.32 6.30
CA ASP A 105 -10.04 21.37 6.70
C ASP A 105 -11.24 21.29 5.72
N ASP A 106 -11.28 22.12 4.67
CA ASP A 106 -12.36 22.05 3.69
C ASP A 106 -12.53 20.64 3.11
N ARG A 107 -13.77 20.14 3.05
CA ARG A 107 -14.07 18.76 2.65
C ARG A 107 -13.78 18.49 1.18
N ALA A 108 -14.12 19.43 0.30
CA ALA A 108 -13.91 19.27 -1.13
C ALA A 108 -12.41 19.28 -1.43
N ALA A 109 -11.68 20.22 -0.81
CA ALA A 109 -10.24 20.28 -0.92
C ALA A 109 -9.56 19.04 -0.34
N SER A 110 -9.95 18.60 0.86
CA SER A 110 -9.41 17.39 1.49
C SER A 110 -9.63 16.15 0.63
N SER A 111 -10.81 16.01 0.02
CA SER A 111 -11.11 14.93 -0.92
C SER A 111 -10.22 14.98 -2.16
N ALA A 112 -10.08 16.15 -2.79
CA ALA A 112 -9.24 16.34 -3.98
C ALA A 112 -7.76 16.02 -3.68
N TYR A 113 -7.19 16.60 -2.62
CA TYR A 113 -5.81 16.32 -2.24
C TYR A 113 -5.58 14.88 -1.77
N SER A 114 -6.55 14.23 -1.14
CA SER A 114 -6.43 12.82 -0.74
C SER A 114 -6.40 11.89 -1.95
N ARG A 115 -7.21 12.18 -2.98
CA ARG A 115 -7.21 11.45 -4.25
C ARG A 115 -5.94 11.71 -5.06
N ALA A 116 -5.50 12.97 -5.13
CA ALA A 116 -4.23 13.32 -5.75
C ALA A 116 -3.04 12.65 -5.07
N TYR A 117 -3.02 12.63 -3.74
CA TYR A 117 -2.03 11.89 -2.96
C TYR A 117 -2.01 10.40 -3.30
N ARG A 118 -3.19 9.78 -3.48
CA ARG A 118 -3.29 8.37 -3.84
C ARG A 118 -2.62 8.08 -5.19
N LEU A 119 -2.90 8.91 -6.20
CA LEU A 119 -2.25 8.80 -7.52
C LEU A 119 -0.74 9.06 -7.46
N CYS A 120 -0.29 10.05 -6.67
CA CYS A 120 1.15 10.24 -6.45
C CYS A 120 1.81 9.02 -5.80
N VAL A 121 1.14 8.36 -4.85
CA VAL A 121 1.65 7.15 -4.22
C VAL A 121 1.69 5.98 -5.20
N GLU A 122 0.70 5.86 -6.08
CA GLU A 122 0.69 4.84 -7.13
C GLU A 122 1.84 4.99 -8.12
N HIS A 123 2.13 6.22 -8.53
CA HIS A 123 3.20 6.55 -9.45
C HIS A 123 4.45 7.06 -8.73
N TRP A 124 4.83 6.44 -7.62
CA TRP A 124 6.03 6.83 -6.88
C TRP A 124 7.33 6.48 -7.60
N TYR A 125 7.32 5.34 -8.28
CA TYR A 125 8.48 4.80 -8.98
C TYR A 125 8.27 4.79 -10.49
N THR A 126 9.38 4.88 -11.22
CA THR A 126 9.39 4.66 -12.67
C THR A 126 9.23 3.16 -12.95
N ASP A 127 8.49 2.82 -14.01
CA ASP A 127 8.27 1.43 -14.47
C ASP A 127 7.70 0.49 -13.39
N ALA A 128 6.91 1.05 -12.46
CA ALA A 128 6.28 0.31 -11.39
C ALA A 128 5.02 1.03 -10.87
N LEU A 129 4.11 0.24 -10.33
CA LEU A 129 3.02 0.72 -9.49
C LEU A 129 3.37 0.50 -8.02
N SER A 130 2.88 1.37 -7.15
CA SER A 130 3.07 1.22 -5.71
C SER A 130 1.84 1.46 -4.86
N ALA A 131 1.75 0.75 -3.75
CA ALA A 131 0.69 0.95 -2.77
C ALA A 131 1.27 0.86 -1.35
N PRO A 132 0.75 1.59 -0.35
CA PRO A 132 1.22 1.44 1.01
C PRO A 132 0.93 0.02 1.52
N LEU A 133 1.90 -0.61 2.18
CA LEU A 133 1.77 -1.97 2.71
C LEU A 133 0.48 -2.13 3.53
N THR A 134 -0.29 -3.16 3.25
CA THR A 134 -1.52 -3.54 3.96
C THR A 134 -1.23 -4.01 5.38
N ALA A 135 -2.27 -4.08 6.23
CA ALA A 135 -2.12 -4.69 7.55
C ALA A 135 -1.64 -6.15 7.46
N GLY A 136 -2.06 -6.89 6.44
CA GLY A 136 -1.63 -8.26 6.21
C GLY A 136 -0.14 -8.38 5.91
N GLU A 137 0.37 -7.54 5.00
CA GLU A 137 1.80 -7.49 4.67
C GLU A 137 2.66 -7.06 5.88
N LEU A 138 2.20 -6.06 6.63
CA LEU A 138 2.86 -5.66 7.88
C LEU A 138 2.86 -6.79 8.92
N THR A 139 1.78 -7.56 9.01
CA THR A 139 1.65 -8.70 9.92
C THR A 139 2.67 -9.80 9.60
N LEU A 140 2.82 -10.14 8.32
CA LEU A 140 3.81 -11.12 7.85
C LEU A 140 5.22 -10.69 8.22
N ALA A 141 5.59 -9.44 7.93
CA ALA A 141 6.89 -8.90 8.29
C ALA A 141 7.12 -8.96 9.82
N LEU A 142 6.18 -8.46 10.62
CA LEU A 142 6.30 -8.52 12.08
C LEU A 142 6.39 -9.96 12.59
N TYR A 143 5.66 -10.90 12.01
CA TYR A 143 5.71 -12.29 12.41
C TYR A 143 7.08 -12.91 12.18
N ALA A 144 7.71 -12.61 11.03
CA ALA A 144 9.03 -13.11 10.67
C ALA A 144 10.19 -12.43 11.42
N SER A 145 9.97 -11.24 11.97
CA SER A 145 10.95 -10.51 12.79
C SER A 145 11.21 -11.17 14.15
N ASP A 146 12.15 -10.66 14.94
CA ASP A 146 12.40 -11.16 16.30
C ASP A 146 11.52 -10.54 17.39
N ILE A 147 10.51 -9.74 17.01
CA ILE A 147 9.63 -9.05 17.94
C ILE A 147 8.99 -10.02 18.94
N LYS A 148 9.05 -9.69 20.23
CA LYS A 148 8.53 -10.56 21.30
C LYS A 148 7.04 -10.36 21.49
N VAL A 149 6.33 -11.47 21.66
CA VAL A 149 4.90 -11.47 21.96
C VAL A 149 4.67 -10.94 23.38
N THR A 150 4.07 -9.76 23.47
CA THR A 150 3.75 -9.09 24.74
C THR A 150 2.25 -8.96 24.94
N ARG A 151 1.83 -8.53 26.14
CA ARG A 151 0.42 -8.17 26.40
C ARG A 151 0.01 -6.88 25.68
N GLY A 152 0.92 -5.90 25.58
CA GLY A 152 0.68 -4.67 24.83
C GLY A 152 0.69 -4.96 23.33
N ARG A 153 -0.40 -4.61 22.65
CA ARG A 153 -0.59 -4.80 21.19
C ARG A 153 -0.70 -3.48 20.42
N SER A 154 -0.38 -2.37 21.08
CA SER A 154 -0.34 -1.04 20.49
C SER A 154 1.10 -0.65 20.18
N VAL A 155 1.28 0.18 19.15
CA VAL A 155 2.57 0.81 18.83
C VAL A 155 2.87 2.06 19.65
N ASP A 156 1.95 2.48 20.52
CA ASP A 156 2.11 3.68 21.35
C ASP A 156 3.45 3.66 22.10
N ASN A 157 4.24 4.73 21.93
CA ASN A 157 5.58 4.93 22.49
C ASN A 157 6.66 3.92 22.05
N ARG A 158 6.42 3.12 21.00
CA ARG A 158 7.41 2.16 20.48
C ARG A 158 7.44 2.07 18.95
N LEU A 159 6.95 3.10 18.27
CA LEU A 159 6.86 3.13 16.80
C LEU A 159 8.18 2.80 16.10
N ALA A 160 9.30 3.39 16.56
CA ALA A 160 10.62 3.16 15.97
C ALA A 160 11.12 1.71 16.16
N GLU A 161 10.83 1.08 17.29
CA GLU A 161 11.15 -0.33 17.54
C GLU A 161 10.37 -1.23 16.57
N VAL A 162 9.07 -0.95 16.41
CA VAL A 162 8.18 -1.69 15.50
C VAL A 162 8.63 -1.52 14.05
N ASP A 163 9.05 -0.32 13.65
CA ASP A 163 9.58 -0.06 12.30
C ASP A 163 10.90 -0.81 12.05
N GLY A 164 11.77 -0.92 13.06
CA GLY A 164 12.97 -1.75 12.97
C GLY A 164 12.64 -3.23 12.73
N HIS A 165 11.68 -3.77 13.49
CA HIS A 165 11.21 -5.15 13.31
C HIS A 165 10.45 -5.36 11.99
N LEU A 166 9.72 -4.36 11.49
CA LEU A 166 9.12 -4.42 10.16
C LEU A 166 10.20 -4.60 9.08
N MET A 167 11.25 -3.78 9.11
CA MET A 167 12.34 -3.87 8.13
C MET A 167 13.11 -5.19 8.25
N GLU A 168 13.34 -5.68 9.47
CA GLU A 168 13.90 -7.01 9.72
C GLU A 168 13.03 -8.11 9.08
N GLY A 169 11.72 -8.06 9.28
CA GLY A 169 10.77 -9.00 8.71
C GLY A 169 10.73 -8.97 7.18
N VAL A 170 10.71 -7.78 6.60
CA VAL A 170 10.79 -7.56 5.14
C VAL A 170 12.08 -8.19 4.59
N ALA A 171 13.22 -7.96 5.24
CA ALA A 171 14.50 -8.52 4.81
C ALA A 171 14.54 -10.06 4.90
N ARG A 172 13.81 -10.65 5.85
CA ARG A 172 13.74 -12.12 6.02
C ARG A 172 12.79 -12.80 5.03
N LEU A 173 11.62 -12.21 4.74
CA LEU A 173 10.61 -12.83 3.88
C LEU A 173 10.74 -12.45 2.40
N GLY A 174 11.27 -11.27 2.11
CA GLY A 174 11.24 -10.68 0.77
C GLY A 174 9.87 -10.11 0.41
N ALA A 175 9.88 -9.10 -0.47
CA ALA A 175 8.67 -8.37 -0.86
C ALA A 175 7.63 -9.26 -1.58
N ARG A 176 8.09 -10.24 -2.38
CA ARG A 176 7.20 -11.14 -3.11
C ARG A 176 6.37 -12.02 -2.18
N THR A 177 6.98 -12.58 -1.13
CA THR A 177 6.23 -13.33 -0.11
C THR A 177 5.17 -12.47 0.56
N LEU A 178 5.50 -11.22 0.89
CA LEU A 178 4.53 -10.28 1.47
C LEU A 178 3.36 -10.04 0.51
N ALA A 179 3.65 -9.73 -0.76
CA ALA A 179 2.63 -9.45 -1.77
C ALA A 179 1.71 -10.65 -2.05
N LEU A 180 2.27 -11.86 -2.06
CA LEU A 180 1.50 -13.08 -2.37
C LEU A 180 0.67 -13.61 -1.21
N LEU A 181 1.11 -13.41 0.04
CA LEU A 181 0.46 -13.96 1.22
C LEU A 181 -0.23 -12.92 2.10
N GLY A 182 -0.08 -11.62 1.82
CA GLY A 182 -0.67 -10.54 2.61
C GLY A 182 -2.20 -10.67 2.70
N ASP A 183 -2.84 -11.05 1.61
CA ASP A 183 -4.29 -11.25 1.56
C ASP A 183 -4.76 -12.46 2.40
N GLU A 184 -3.93 -13.49 2.58
CA GLU A 184 -4.27 -14.64 3.44
C GLU A 184 -4.38 -14.22 4.91
N VAL A 185 -3.53 -13.29 5.36
CA VAL A 185 -3.68 -12.68 6.70
C VAL A 185 -5.00 -11.92 6.78
N GLY A 186 -5.32 -11.15 5.74
CA GLY A 186 -6.60 -10.44 5.62
C GLY A 186 -7.77 -11.42 5.77
N ARG A 187 -7.77 -12.52 5.02
CA ARG A 187 -8.77 -13.57 5.09
C ARG A 187 -8.87 -14.22 6.47
N GLU A 188 -7.76 -14.44 7.20
CA GLU A 188 -7.79 -14.99 8.56
C GLU A 188 -8.43 -14.01 9.57
N PHE A 189 -8.06 -12.73 9.49
CA PHE A 189 -8.36 -11.73 10.52
C PHE A 189 -9.43 -10.71 10.13
N ASP A 190 -10.06 -10.88 8.96
CA ASP A 190 -11.14 -10.03 8.48
C ASP A 190 -12.37 -10.06 9.41
N HIS A 191 -13.38 -9.25 9.07
CA HIS A 191 -14.62 -9.21 9.81
C HIS A 191 -15.17 -10.64 10.07
N PRO A 192 -15.69 -10.96 11.28
CA PRO A 192 -16.05 -12.33 11.65
C PRO A 192 -17.00 -13.06 10.69
N ALA A 193 -17.79 -12.32 9.90
CA ALA A 193 -18.68 -12.86 8.88
C ALA A 193 -17.98 -13.38 7.62
N TYR A 194 -16.74 -12.95 7.36
CA TYR A 194 -15.97 -13.26 6.14
C TYR A 194 -14.64 -13.95 6.43
N ARG A 195 -14.29 -14.11 7.71
CA ARG A 195 -13.02 -14.75 8.09
C ARG A 195 -12.97 -16.21 7.63
N VAL A 196 -11.83 -16.62 7.12
CA VAL A 196 -11.52 -17.99 6.71
C VAL A 196 -10.76 -18.68 7.85
N PRO A 197 -11.18 -19.88 8.30
CA PRO A 197 -10.43 -20.62 9.31
C PRO A 197 -8.99 -20.92 8.86
N PHE A 198 -8.04 -20.88 9.79
CA PHE A 198 -6.61 -21.07 9.49
C PHE A 198 -6.31 -22.37 8.72
N GLY A 199 -7.01 -23.47 9.03
CA GLY A 199 -6.84 -24.76 8.35
C GLY A 199 -7.32 -24.80 6.90
N GLU A 200 -8.08 -23.78 6.45
CA GLU A 200 -8.58 -23.64 5.08
C GLU A 200 -7.75 -22.65 4.25
N LEU A 201 -6.75 -22.00 4.86
CA LEU A 201 -5.81 -21.12 4.18
C LEU A 201 -4.75 -21.94 3.44
N SER A 202 -3.98 -21.30 2.57
CA SER A 202 -2.94 -21.99 1.80
C SER A 202 -1.92 -22.72 2.71
N GLU A 203 -1.44 -23.90 2.27
CA GLU A 203 -0.42 -24.65 3.02
C GLU A 203 0.85 -23.83 3.26
N GLN A 204 1.20 -22.97 2.29
CA GLN A 204 2.34 -22.05 2.40
C GLN A 204 2.14 -21.04 3.55
N TYR A 205 0.95 -20.44 3.65
CA TYR A 205 0.62 -19.54 4.75
C TYR A 205 0.66 -20.28 6.10
N GLN A 206 0.08 -21.48 6.15
CA GLN A 206 0.05 -22.29 7.36
C GLN A 206 1.45 -22.67 7.85
N ALA A 207 2.33 -23.07 6.93
CA ALA A 207 3.71 -23.40 7.22
C ALA A 207 4.53 -22.18 7.65
N LEU A 208 4.27 -21.01 7.05
CA LEU A 208 4.96 -19.77 7.37
C LEU A 208 4.59 -19.23 8.75
N MET A 209 3.32 -19.37 9.14
CA MET A 209 2.79 -18.75 10.35
C MET A 209 2.08 -19.74 11.28
N PRO A 210 2.76 -20.78 11.83
CA PRO A 210 2.08 -21.83 12.59
C PRO A 210 1.53 -21.39 13.96
N ASP A 211 2.20 -20.45 14.65
CA ASP A 211 1.82 -20.01 16.01
C ASP A 211 0.65 -18.99 16.01
N GLU A 212 -0.55 -19.43 16.43
CA GLU A 212 -1.76 -18.60 16.52
C GLU A 212 -1.60 -17.36 17.41
N ARG A 213 -0.95 -17.53 18.57
CA ARG A 213 -0.78 -16.43 19.53
C ARG A 213 0.10 -15.34 18.93
N ARG A 214 1.16 -15.74 18.23
CA ARG A 214 2.05 -14.81 17.53
C ARG A 214 1.35 -14.15 16.34
N ARG A 215 0.60 -14.90 15.52
CA ARG A 215 -0.16 -14.33 14.39
C ARG A 215 -1.08 -13.20 14.85
N ARG A 216 -1.90 -13.47 15.87
CA ARG A 216 -2.83 -12.47 16.42
C ARG A 216 -2.10 -11.26 17.01
N PHE A 217 -1.01 -11.49 17.73
CA PHE A 217 -0.20 -10.40 18.29
C PHE A 217 0.35 -9.49 17.19
N CYS A 218 0.96 -10.07 16.16
CA CYS A 218 1.53 -9.32 15.04
C CYS A 218 0.44 -8.61 14.22
N HIS A 219 -0.73 -9.23 14.04
CA HIS A 219 -1.87 -8.61 13.37
C HIS A 219 -2.39 -7.38 14.11
N ASP A 220 -2.66 -7.51 15.41
CA ASP A 220 -3.15 -6.38 16.21
C ASP A 220 -2.13 -5.23 16.22
N LEU A 221 -0.83 -5.56 16.26
CA LEU A 221 0.25 -4.58 16.21
C LEU A 221 0.36 -3.93 14.83
N ALA A 222 0.22 -4.69 13.74
CA ALA A 222 0.19 -4.18 12.37
C ALA A 222 -1.00 -3.23 12.15
N VAL A 223 -2.18 -3.61 12.64
CA VAL A 223 -3.38 -2.76 12.62
C VAL A 223 -3.12 -1.48 13.41
N SER A 224 -2.56 -1.56 14.62
CA SER A 224 -2.19 -0.36 15.40
C SER A 224 -1.20 0.53 14.63
N ARG A 225 -0.17 -0.08 14.01
CA ARG A 225 0.86 0.62 13.23
C ARG A 225 0.30 1.34 12.02
N GLN A 226 -0.65 0.73 11.31
CA GLN A 226 -1.21 1.28 10.07
C GLN A 226 -1.91 2.64 10.32
N TRP A 227 -2.46 2.82 11.52
CA TRP A 227 -3.16 4.04 11.92
C TRP A 227 -2.24 5.09 12.52
N ALA A 228 -1.06 4.69 13.00
CA ALA A 228 -0.17 5.54 13.77
C ALA A 228 0.80 6.37 12.92
N ALA A 229 1.18 5.87 11.73
CA ALA A 229 2.13 6.55 10.86
C ALA A 229 2.03 6.04 9.41
N PRO A 230 2.62 6.74 8.44
CA PRO A 230 2.76 6.26 7.07
C PRO A 230 3.44 4.90 7.01
N ARG A 231 3.13 4.16 5.94
CA ARG A 231 3.58 2.79 5.72
C ARG A 231 4.52 2.76 4.52
N PRO A 232 5.57 1.93 4.53
CA PRO A 232 6.38 1.67 3.34
C PRO A 232 5.51 1.27 2.15
N LEU A 233 6.00 1.49 0.94
CA LEU A 233 5.29 1.12 -0.28
C LEU A 233 5.64 -0.33 -0.68
N MET A 234 4.62 -1.16 -0.93
CA MET A 234 4.77 -2.31 -1.81
C MET A 234 4.92 -1.78 -3.24
N VAL A 235 5.95 -2.22 -3.94
CA VAL A 235 6.25 -1.85 -5.33
C VAL A 235 6.11 -3.08 -6.20
N MET A 236 5.33 -2.96 -7.27
CA MET A 236 5.13 -3.99 -8.29
C MET A 236 5.67 -3.44 -9.61
N PHE A 237 6.74 -4.05 -10.13
CA PHE A 237 7.37 -3.61 -11.38
C PHE A 237 6.54 -4.04 -12.58
N ASP A 238 6.57 -3.23 -13.64
CA ASP A 238 5.87 -3.52 -14.91
C ASP A 238 6.42 -4.79 -15.58
N ALA A 239 7.73 -5.04 -15.43
CA ALA A 239 8.40 -6.26 -15.89
C ALA A 239 8.13 -7.48 -15.00
N GLY A 240 7.37 -7.31 -13.91
CA GLY A 240 7.15 -8.31 -12.87
C GLY A 240 8.17 -8.25 -11.74
N GLY A 241 7.78 -8.80 -10.59
CA GLY A 241 8.57 -8.76 -9.35
C GLY A 241 8.07 -7.72 -8.37
N PHE A 242 8.59 -7.82 -7.14
CA PHE A 242 8.14 -7.00 -6.01
C PHE A 242 9.33 -6.43 -5.24
N ALA A 243 9.15 -5.24 -4.69
CA ALA A 243 10.08 -4.63 -3.74
C ALA A 243 9.31 -3.90 -2.63
N VAL A 244 9.98 -3.62 -1.52
CA VAL A 244 9.48 -2.68 -0.51
C VAL A 244 10.28 -1.38 -0.66
N GLY A 245 9.56 -0.31 -0.97
CA GLY A 245 10.11 1.02 -1.21
C GLY A 245 10.06 1.93 0.01
N ALA A 246 10.13 3.23 -0.29
CA ALA A 246 10.13 4.31 0.67
C ALA A 246 8.81 4.40 1.43
N THR A 247 8.84 5.10 2.55
CA THR A 247 7.64 5.50 3.28
C THR A 247 7.28 6.92 2.84
N PRO A 248 6.13 7.14 2.18
CA PRO A 248 5.75 8.47 1.70
C PRO A 248 5.41 9.39 2.88
N PRO A 249 5.63 10.71 2.76
CA PRO A 249 5.22 11.67 3.79
C PRO A 249 3.69 11.74 3.87
N GLU A 250 3.13 12.17 5.01
CA GLU A 250 1.68 12.32 5.16
C GLU A 250 1.09 13.43 4.26
N CYS A 251 -0.16 13.25 3.83
CA CYS A 251 -0.92 14.30 3.17
C CYS A 251 -1.38 15.37 4.18
N PRO A 252 -0.93 16.64 4.08
CA PRO A 252 -1.26 17.67 5.08
C PRO A 252 -2.76 17.94 5.22
N ARG A 253 -3.51 17.97 4.10
CA ARG A 253 -4.97 18.15 4.11
C ARG A 253 -5.69 16.98 4.80
N ARG A 254 -5.19 15.75 4.62
CA ARG A 254 -5.72 14.57 5.33
C ARG A 254 -5.50 14.70 6.84
N VAL A 255 -4.31 15.13 7.26
CA VAL A 255 -4.00 15.37 8.69
C VAL A 255 -4.91 16.47 9.26
N ALA A 256 -5.03 17.60 8.57
CA ALA A 256 -5.89 18.71 9.01
C ALA A 256 -7.36 18.31 9.11
N PHE A 257 -7.89 17.60 8.12
CA PHE A 257 -9.26 17.07 8.14
C PHE A 257 -9.49 16.11 9.32
N HIS A 258 -8.55 15.19 9.57
CA HIS A 258 -8.64 14.29 10.71
C HIS A 258 -8.61 15.04 12.05
N ARG A 259 -7.80 16.09 12.18
CA ARG A 259 -7.80 16.96 13.37
C ARG A 259 -9.12 17.69 13.55
N ALA A 260 -9.68 18.26 12.48
CA ALA A 260 -10.90 19.05 12.54
C ALA A 260 -12.17 18.22 12.79
N TYR A 261 -12.32 17.06 12.12
CA TYR A 261 -13.59 16.31 12.13
C TYR A 261 -13.49 14.93 12.77
N LEU A 262 -12.30 14.38 12.95
CA LEU A 262 -12.06 13.08 13.57
C LEU A 262 -11.02 13.20 14.69
N PRO A 263 -11.17 14.11 15.68
CA PRO A 263 -10.14 14.42 16.66
C PRO A 263 -9.76 13.23 17.54
N LYS A 264 -10.64 12.23 17.64
CA LYS A 264 -10.38 10.97 18.35
C LYS A 264 -9.51 9.99 17.54
N SER A 265 -9.32 10.21 16.25
CA SER A 265 -8.42 9.43 15.40
C SER A 265 -6.96 9.72 15.73
N THR A 266 -6.05 8.78 15.45
CA THR A 266 -4.63 8.91 15.76
C THR A 266 -4.00 10.12 15.06
N LEU A 267 -4.36 10.36 13.79
CA LEU A 267 -3.98 11.58 13.04
C LEU A 267 -4.51 12.87 13.66
N GLY A 268 -5.66 12.80 14.33
CA GLY A 268 -6.22 13.92 15.09
C GLY A 268 -5.49 14.21 16.41
N ARG A 269 -4.73 13.25 16.94
CA ARG A 269 -4.01 13.35 18.22
C ARG A 269 -2.52 13.67 18.08
N ALA A 270 -1.92 13.48 16.90
CA ALA A 270 -0.51 13.81 16.67
C ALA A 270 -0.29 15.32 16.79
N ALA A 271 0.48 15.75 17.80
CA ALA A 271 0.90 17.12 18.07
C ALA A 271 2.41 17.24 17.87
#